data_AF-A0A955L862-F1
#
_entry.id   AF-A0A955L862-F1
#
_cell.length_a   1.000
_cell.length_b   1.000
_cell.length_c   1.000
_cell.angle_alpha   90.00
_cell.angle_beta   90.00
_cell.angle_gamma   90.00
#
_symmetry.space_group_name_H-M   'P 1'
#
loop_
_entity.id
_entity.type
_entity.pdbx_description
1 polymer ?
#
loop_
_entity_poly.entity_id
_entity_poly.type
_entity_poly.pdbx_seq_one_letter_code
_entity_poly.pdbx_strand_id
1 'polypeptide(L)' 'LFAKGPELNPSRKLITGVICGIRVEEIKEPLMQEIRYLDKLIDELARGKTMKKILRV' A
#
# COMPACT_ATOMS: atom_id res chain seq x y z
N LEU A 1 -4.02 -15.29 4.41
CA LEU A 1 -3.13 -14.94 3.27
C LEU A 1 -1.98 -14.03 3.72
N PHE A 2 -2.23 -12.81 4.23
CA PHE A 2 -1.17 -11.88 4.66
C PHE A 2 -0.38 -12.31 5.91
N ALA A 3 -1.01 -13.00 6.88
CA ALA A 3 -0.32 -13.44 8.11
C ALA A 3 0.67 -14.61 7.91
N LYS A 4 0.72 -15.22 6.73
CA LYS A 4 1.58 -16.36 6.40
C LYS A 4 2.42 -16.12 5.13
N GLY A 5 2.49 -14.87 4.65
CA GLY A 5 3.23 -14.51 3.44
C GLY A 5 4.74 -14.36 3.68
N PRO A 6 5.54 -14.27 2.60
CA PRO A 6 6.96 -13.89 2.70
C PRO A 6 7.12 -12.54 3.41
N GLU A 7 8.32 -12.28 3.95
CA GLU A 7 8.61 -11.03 4.65
C GLU A 7 8.17 -9.82 3.83
N LEU A 8 7.33 -9.00 4.45
CA LEU A 8 6.80 -7.81 3.82
C LEU A 8 7.92 -6.77 3.70
N ASN A 9 8.01 -6.11 2.54
CA ASN A 9 9.01 -5.07 2.28
C ASN A 9 8.91 -3.94 3.33
N PRO A 10 10.00 -3.56 4.03
CA PRO A 10 9.97 -2.48 5.02
C PRO A 10 9.49 -1.14 4.47
N SER A 11 9.83 -0.81 3.21
CA SER A 11 9.43 0.43 2.54
C SER A 11 7.93 0.57 2.33
N ARG A 12 7.13 -0.50 2.54
CA ARG A 12 5.66 -0.42 2.45
C ARG A 12 5.06 0.59 3.43
N LYS A 13 5.73 0.88 4.56
CA LYS A 13 5.29 1.91 5.52
C LYS A 13 5.38 3.33 4.96
N LEU A 14 6.09 3.52 3.84
CA LEU A 14 6.13 4.79 3.11
C LEU A 14 4.91 4.99 2.18
N ILE A 15 4.04 3.99 2.06
CA ILE A 15 2.81 4.10 1.27
C ILE A 15 1.80 4.92 2.09
N THR A 16 1.50 6.13 1.59
CA THR A 16 0.60 7.08 2.24
C THR A 16 -0.44 7.63 1.26
N GLY A 17 -1.43 8.34 1.81
CA GLY A 17 -2.46 9.03 1.05
C GLY A 17 -3.81 8.32 1.11
N VAL A 18 -4.67 8.65 0.15
CA VAL A 18 -6.07 8.22 0.15
C VAL A 18 -6.31 7.12 -0.89
N ILE A 19 -7.04 6.08 -0.49
CA ILE A 19 -7.59 5.02 -1.34
C ILE A 19 -9.03 4.75 -0.94
N CYS A 20 -9.94 4.67 -1.91
CA CYS A 20 -11.38 4.47 -1.67
C CYS A 20 -11.99 5.42 -0.61
N GLY A 21 -11.50 6.66 -0.51
CA GLY A 21 -11.97 7.66 0.46
C GLY A 21 -11.39 7.55 1.87
N ILE A 22 -10.49 6.60 2.12
CA ILE A 22 -9.86 6.36 3.44
C ILE A 22 -8.37 6.69 3.36
N ARG A 23 -7.82 7.33 4.40
CA ARG A 23 -6.39 7.60 4.54
C ARG A 23 -5.67 6.37 5.09
N VAL A 24 -4.71 5.83 4.34
CA VAL A 24 -4.09 4.52 4.64
C VAL A 24 -3.26 4.55 5.93
N GLU A 25 -2.54 5.65 6.18
CA GLU A 25 -1.72 5.83 7.37
C GLU A 25 -2.53 5.94 8.68
N GLU A 26 -3.83 6.24 8.60
CA GLU A 26 -4.72 6.35 9.77
C GLU A 26 -5.44 5.04 10.12
N ILE A 27 -5.31 3.99 9.29
CA ILE A 27 -5.96 2.70 9.52
C ILE A 27 -5.32 2.01 10.75
N LYS A 28 -6.10 1.88 11.81
CA LYS A 28 -5.63 1.29 13.09
C LYS A 28 -5.49 -0.22 13.06
N GLU A 29 -6.30 -0.92 12.27
CA GLU A 29 -6.22 -2.37 12.16
C GLU A 29 -5.04 -2.76 11.26
N PRO A 30 -3.98 -3.41 11.78
CA PRO A 30 -2.75 -3.62 11.02
C PRO A 30 -2.97 -4.45 9.75
N LEU A 31 -3.77 -5.51 9.82
CA LEU A 31 -4.05 -6.35 8.66
C LEU A 31 -4.77 -5.57 7.55
N MET A 32 -5.75 -4.73 7.91
CA MET A 32 -6.45 -3.89 6.94
C MET A 32 -5.53 -2.84 6.33
N GLN A 33 -4.61 -2.26 7.11
CA GLN A 33 -3.62 -1.33 6.58
C GLN A 33 -2.73 -1.99 5.53
N GLU A 34 -2.25 -3.21 5.79
CA GLU A 34 -1.42 -3.97 4.84
C GLU A 34 -2.17 -4.31 3.55
N ILE A 35 -3.47 -4.63 3.64
CA ILE A 35 -4.33 -4.83 2.46
C ILE A 35 -4.46 -3.52 1.66
N ARG A 36 -4.69 -2.39 2.34
CA ARG A 36 -4.86 -1.09 1.67
C ARG A 36 -3.58 -0.55 1.06
N TYR A 37 -2.41 -0.94 1.54
CA TYR A 37 -1.15 -0.68 0.84
C TYR A 37 -1.15 -1.30 -0.56
N LEU A 38 -1.56 -2.56 -0.69
CA LEU A 38 -1.63 -3.24 -1.98
C LEU A 38 -2.64 -2.57 -2.92
N ASP A 39 -3.84 -2.27 -2.42
CA ASP A 39 -4.87 -1.55 -3.19
C ASP A 39 -4.33 -0.21 -3.72
N LYS A 40 -3.54 0.50 -2.91
CA LYS A 40 -2.97 1.78 -3.32
C LYS A 40 -1.95 1.63 -4.45
N LEU A 41 -1.09 0.62 -4.38
CA LEU A 41 -0.11 0.36 -5.45
C LEU A 41 -0.80 0.01 -6.77
N ILE A 42 -1.89 -0.77 -6.71
CA ILE A 42 -2.70 -1.14 -7.88
C ILE A 42 -3.41 0.10 -8.44
N ASP A 43 -4.02 0.95 -7.61
CA ASP A 43 -4.63 2.23 -8.04
C ASP A 43 -3.62 3.15 -8.71
N GLU A 44 -2.41 3.28 -8.16
CA GLU A 44 -1.35 4.08 -8.76
C GLU A 44 -0.89 3.54 -10.12
N LEU A 45 -0.79 2.23 -10.26
CA LEU A 45 -0.47 1.57 -11.51
C LEU A 45 -1.58 1.78 -12.55
N ALA A 46 -2.84 1.59 -12.16
CA ALA A 46 -4.00 1.78 -13.02
C ALA A 46 -4.15 3.24 -13.50
N ARG A 47 -3.71 4.21 -12.70
CA ARG A 47 -3.64 5.63 -13.07
C ARG A 47 -2.44 6.00 -13.94
N GLY A 48 -1.64 5.02 -14.36
CA GLY A 48 -0.50 5.22 -15.26
C GLY A 48 0.74 5.82 -14.59
N LYS A 49 0.87 5.74 -13.25
CA LYS A 49 2.15 6.12 -12.62
C LYS A 49 3.24 5.15 -13.05
N THR A 50 4.44 5.68 -13.27
CA THR A 50 5.60 4.84 -13.60
C THR A 50 6.02 3.99 -12.41
N MET A 51 6.56 2.80 -12.65
CA MET A 51 7.07 1.92 -11.59
C MET A 51 8.10 2.61 -10.69
N LYS A 52 8.95 3.50 -11.26
CA LYS A 52 9.90 4.30 -10.48
C LYS A 52 9.24 5.23 -9.46
N LYS A 53 8.02 5.73 -9.74
CA LYS A 53 7.24 6.53 -8.78
C LYS A 53 6.48 5.65 -7.78
N ILE A 54 6.05 4.45 -8.20
CA ILE A 54 5.30 3.50 -7.38
C ILE A 54 6.21 2.82 -6.36
N LEU A 55 7.40 2.41 -6.78
CA LEU A 55 8.42 1.84 -5.89
C LEU A 55 8.98 2.97 -5.02
N ARG A 56 8.86 2.81 -3.70
CA ARG A 56 9.33 3.79 -2.71
C ARG A 56 10.77 3.47 -2.30
N VAL A 57 11.67 3.40 -3.29
CA VAL A 57 13.10 3.05 -3.17
C VAL A 57 13.99 4.05 -3.90
#